data_AF-A0AAV5UDZ8-F1
#
_entry.id   AF-A0AAV5UDZ8-F1
#
_cell.length_a   1.000
_cell.length_b   1.000
_cell.length_c   1.000
_cell.angle_alpha   90.00
_cell.angle_beta   90.00
_cell.angle_gamma   90.00
#
_symmetry.space_group_name_H-M   'P 1'
#
loop_
_entity.id
_entity.type
_entity.pdbx_description
1 polymer ?
#
loop_
_entity_poly.entity_id
_entity_poly.type
_entity_poly.pdbx_seq_one_letter_code
_entity_poly.pdbx_strand_id
1 'polypeptide(L)'
;DPEQCLAYTGMLLEHFNGHVRYGAAMALGIACAGSGYKEAISVLEPLLQAKDNFVRQGALIALSFIYIQQTEASCPKVAEFRKTLTKVITEKGEDSMTKFGAILAQGIIDAGGRNVTVALHNRNGHADMGGMVGMFVFLQYWYWHSFVHCLSLAFKPTTLIALNKDLAMPKMEFRSNAKASLFAYPPALEEKKKEEHEKVETAVLSITNKKRAALKKKEAEKKEEKMEVDEDKEKEKEKKDKDEKKEPEAATHTIENPARVVRLQMKTLALNENTRYKPMKPIQLGGIIMVKDRRPDEKEELVAMVSAGGHTTTDPSAPEPQPHATFEFSIANY
;
A
#
# COMPACT_ATOMS: atom_id res chain seq x y z
N ASP A 1 -23.61 8.45 -0.53
CA ASP A 1 -22.97 7.28 -1.18
C ASP A 1 -21.79 7.69 -2.06
N PRO A 2 -20.84 6.78 -2.36
CA PRO A 2 -19.80 7.03 -3.37
C PRO A 2 -20.38 7.26 -4.77
N GLU A 3 -21.38 6.47 -5.17
CA GLU A 3 -22.06 6.57 -6.48
C GLU A 3 -22.76 7.93 -6.65
N GLN A 4 -23.54 8.34 -5.64
CA GLN A 4 -24.17 9.66 -5.62
C GLN A 4 -23.15 10.81 -5.59
N CYS A 5 -22.00 10.62 -4.93
CA CYS A 5 -20.92 11.61 -4.97
C CYS A 5 -20.37 11.75 -6.39
N LEU A 6 -20.10 10.63 -7.09
CA LEU A 6 -19.63 10.66 -8.47
C LEU A 6 -20.63 11.38 -9.40
N ALA A 7 -21.93 11.09 -9.27
CA ALA A 7 -22.98 11.71 -10.06
C ALA A 7 -23.01 13.25 -9.96
N TYR A 8 -22.75 13.81 -8.78
CA TYR A 8 -22.63 15.27 -8.62
C TYR A 8 -21.24 15.81 -8.99
N THR A 9 -20.15 15.08 -8.71
CA THR A 9 -18.79 15.56 -8.99
C THR A 9 -18.38 15.47 -10.46
N GLY A 10 -18.97 14.57 -11.27
CA GLY A 10 -18.59 14.39 -12.68
C GLY A 10 -18.63 15.71 -13.48
N MET A 11 -19.76 16.41 -13.44
CA MET A 11 -19.93 17.73 -14.10
C MET A 11 -18.98 18.81 -13.54
N LEU A 12 -18.55 18.69 -12.28
CA LEU A 12 -17.61 19.63 -11.64
C LEU A 12 -16.15 19.34 -12.00
N LEU A 13 -15.82 18.12 -12.42
CA LEU A 13 -14.48 17.69 -12.83
C LEU A 13 -14.15 18.09 -14.28
N GLU A 14 -15.15 18.30 -15.12
CA GLU A 14 -15.01 18.85 -16.48
C GLU A 14 -15.00 20.40 -16.51
N HIS A 15 -15.33 21.05 -15.39
CA HIS A 15 -15.53 22.49 -15.33
C HIS A 15 -14.25 23.31 -15.61
N PHE A 16 -14.35 24.41 -16.36
CA PHE A 16 -13.19 25.17 -16.84
C PHE A 16 -12.25 25.66 -15.71
N ASN A 17 -12.81 26.14 -14.59
CA ASN A 17 -12.05 26.67 -13.46
C ASN A 17 -11.35 25.55 -12.68
N GLY A 18 -10.01 25.57 -12.66
CA GLY A 18 -9.19 24.58 -11.96
C GLY A 18 -9.48 24.44 -10.46
N HIS A 19 -9.90 25.51 -9.77
CA HIS A 19 -10.27 25.43 -8.35
C HIS A 19 -11.49 24.52 -8.12
N VAL A 20 -12.45 24.53 -9.05
CA VAL A 20 -13.62 23.64 -9.01
C VAL A 20 -13.20 22.19 -9.25
N ARG A 21 -12.34 21.95 -10.26
CA ARG A 21 -11.76 20.62 -10.55
C ARG A 21 -10.97 20.06 -9.37
N TYR A 22 -10.15 20.87 -8.70
CA TYR A 22 -9.44 20.47 -7.48
C TYR A 22 -10.41 20.10 -6.34
N GLY A 23 -11.39 20.96 -6.05
CA GLY A 23 -12.36 20.72 -4.99
C GLY A 23 -13.18 19.44 -5.21
N ALA A 24 -13.66 19.22 -6.43
CA ALA A 24 -14.41 18.03 -6.80
C ALA A 24 -13.53 16.76 -6.80
N ALA A 25 -12.26 16.84 -7.20
CA ALA A 25 -11.33 15.71 -7.12
C ALA A 25 -11.07 15.28 -5.67
N MET A 26 -10.83 16.25 -4.77
CA MET A 26 -10.65 15.97 -3.34
C MET A 26 -11.93 15.42 -2.69
N ALA A 27 -13.11 15.97 -3.03
CA ALA A 27 -14.39 15.47 -2.54
C ALA A 27 -14.63 14.01 -2.97
N LEU A 28 -14.38 13.68 -4.24
CA LEU A 28 -14.50 12.33 -4.78
C LEU A 28 -13.50 11.35 -4.12
N GLY A 29 -12.24 11.76 -3.95
CA GLY A 29 -11.22 10.95 -3.27
C GLY A 29 -11.57 10.63 -1.81
N ILE A 30 -12.16 11.59 -1.09
CA ILE A 30 -12.63 11.41 0.30
C ILE A 30 -13.88 10.53 0.37
N ALA A 31 -14.84 10.71 -0.55
CA ALA A 31 -16.07 9.91 -0.59
C ALA A 31 -15.83 8.45 -1.01
N CYS A 32 -14.87 8.22 -1.91
CA CYS A 32 -14.47 6.90 -2.41
C CYS A 32 -13.28 6.29 -1.64
N ALA A 33 -12.91 6.83 -0.47
CA ALA A 33 -11.77 6.35 0.31
C ALA A 33 -11.86 4.84 0.63
N GLY A 34 -10.84 4.09 0.19
CA GLY A 34 -10.73 2.63 0.35
C GLY A 34 -11.77 1.78 -0.39
N SER A 35 -12.65 2.37 -1.22
CA SER A 35 -13.68 1.60 -1.92
C SER A 35 -13.17 0.87 -3.17
N GLY A 36 -12.11 1.39 -3.81
CA GLY A 36 -11.61 0.87 -5.10
C GLY A 36 -12.58 1.10 -6.27
N TYR A 37 -13.46 2.09 -6.19
CA TYR A 37 -14.52 2.32 -7.19
C TYR A 37 -13.94 2.73 -8.55
N LYS A 38 -14.16 1.88 -9.57
CA LYS A 38 -13.50 1.96 -10.88
C LYS A 38 -13.86 3.20 -11.69
N GLU A 39 -15.11 3.65 -11.60
CA GLU A 39 -15.60 4.80 -12.36
C GLU A 39 -14.97 6.11 -11.85
N ALA A 40 -14.88 6.28 -10.52
CA ALA A 40 -14.17 7.40 -9.90
C ALA A 40 -12.68 7.46 -10.31
N ILE A 41 -12.03 6.29 -10.45
CA ILE A 41 -10.65 6.21 -10.96
C ILE A 41 -10.57 6.74 -12.40
N SER A 42 -11.45 6.30 -13.30
CA SER A 42 -11.43 6.74 -14.71
C SER A 42 -11.71 8.23 -14.92
N VAL A 43 -12.44 8.90 -14.02
CA VAL A 43 -12.66 10.36 -14.09
C VAL A 43 -11.50 11.15 -13.48
N LEU A 44 -10.76 10.58 -12.52
CA LEU A 44 -9.58 11.21 -11.91
C LEU A 44 -8.29 11.06 -12.75
N GLU A 45 -8.17 10.00 -13.56
CA GLU A 45 -6.98 9.74 -14.39
C GLU A 45 -6.62 10.87 -15.38
N PRO A 46 -7.57 11.46 -16.15
CA PRO A 46 -7.28 12.60 -17.02
C PRO A 46 -6.71 13.83 -16.28
N LEU A 47 -7.09 14.01 -15.02
CA LEU A 47 -6.66 15.17 -14.21
C LEU A 47 -5.17 15.12 -13.86
N LEU A 48 -4.52 13.95 -13.95
CA LEU A 48 -3.06 13.82 -13.82
C LEU A 48 -2.31 14.53 -14.95
N GLN A 49 -2.96 14.73 -16.10
CA GLN A 49 -2.43 15.47 -17.26
C GLN A 49 -2.99 16.90 -17.36
N ALA A 50 -3.71 17.40 -16.35
CA ALA A 50 -4.25 18.75 -16.35
C ALA A 50 -3.14 19.81 -16.38
N LYS A 51 -3.36 20.90 -17.13
CA LYS A 51 -2.43 22.05 -17.20
C LYS A 51 -2.15 22.69 -15.83
N ASP A 52 -3.08 22.57 -14.89
CA ASP A 52 -3.05 23.25 -13.60
C ASP A 52 -2.36 22.39 -12.53
N ASN A 53 -1.18 22.81 -12.07
CA ASN A 53 -0.32 22.01 -11.17
C ASN A 53 -1.00 21.61 -9.85
N PHE A 54 -1.82 22.49 -9.28
CA PHE A 54 -2.59 22.19 -8.06
C PHE A 54 -3.71 21.17 -8.31
N VAL A 55 -4.28 21.10 -9.53
CA VAL A 55 -5.24 20.06 -9.92
C VAL A 55 -4.55 18.72 -10.06
N ARG A 56 -3.36 18.68 -10.68
CA ARG A 56 -2.51 17.47 -10.75
C ARG A 56 -2.16 16.95 -9.34
N GLN A 57 -1.76 17.84 -8.43
CA GLN A 57 -1.50 17.53 -7.03
C GLN A 57 -2.74 16.95 -6.32
N GLY A 58 -3.92 17.56 -6.51
CA GLY A 58 -5.18 17.08 -5.95
C GLY A 58 -5.60 15.71 -6.48
N ALA A 59 -5.44 15.47 -7.78
CA ALA A 59 -5.75 14.18 -8.41
C ALA A 59 -4.86 13.04 -7.88
N LEU A 60 -3.55 13.29 -7.69
CA LEU A 60 -2.63 12.33 -7.07
C LEU A 60 -3.06 11.96 -5.64
N ILE A 61 -3.42 12.96 -4.82
CA ILE A 61 -3.88 12.74 -3.44
C ILE A 61 -5.23 12.01 -3.43
N ALA A 62 -6.19 12.42 -4.28
CA ALA A 62 -7.50 11.78 -4.38
C ALA A 62 -7.42 10.30 -4.78
N LEU A 63 -6.62 9.96 -5.80
CA LEU A 63 -6.39 8.58 -6.20
C LEU A 63 -5.72 7.75 -5.09
N SER A 64 -4.81 8.34 -4.30
CA SER A 64 -4.19 7.64 -3.16
C SER A 64 -5.18 7.23 -2.08
N PHE A 65 -6.21 8.05 -1.81
CA PHE A 65 -7.29 7.68 -0.89
C PHE A 65 -8.19 6.57 -1.44
N ILE A 66 -8.45 6.52 -2.75
CA ILE A 66 -9.25 5.44 -3.36
C ILE A 66 -8.48 4.12 -3.37
N TYR A 67 -7.17 4.16 -3.62
CA TYR A 67 -6.29 3.00 -3.64
C TYR A 67 -5.80 2.52 -2.26
N ILE A 68 -6.13 3.21 -1.16
CA ILE A 68 -5.69 2.78 0.17
C ILE A 68 -6.19 1.36 0.48
N GLN A 69 -5.29 0.51 0.97
CA GLN A 69 -5.47 -0.93 1.20
C GLN A 69 -5.77 -1.83 -0.01
N GLN A 70 -5.97 -1.28 -1.22
CA GLN A 70 -6.21 -2.07 -2.42
C GLN A 70 -4.95 -2.82 -2.87
N THR A 71 -5.15 -3.94 -3.56
CA THR A 71 -4.10 -4.83 -4.05
C THR A 71 -4.10 -4.87 -5.57
N GLU A 72 -3.00 -5.31 -6.17
CA GLU A 72 -2.88 -5.43 -7.63
C GLU A 72 -3.89 -6.46 -8.20
N ALA A 73 -4.28 -7.44 -7.38
CA ALA A 73 -5.31 -8.42 -7.69
C ALA A 73 -6.76 -7.88 -7.64
N SER A 74 -7.02 -6.81 -6.87
CA SER A 74 -8.33 -6.12 -6.91
C SER A 74 -8.39 -5.04 -8.00
N CYS A 75 -7.28 -4.34 -8.24
CA CYS A 75 -7.13 -3.34 -9.31
C CYS A 75 -5.68 -3.29 -9.84
N PRO A 76 -5.38 -3.74 -11.08
CA PRO A 76 -4.02 -3.70 -11.62
C PRO A 76 -3.47 -2.27 -11.77
N LYS A 77 -4.36 -1.28 -11.93
CA LYS A 77 -4.05 0.15 -11.95
C LYS A 77 -3.30 0.66 -10.71
N VAL A 78 -3.34 -0.05 -9.57
CA VAL A 78 -2.53 0.27 -8.38
C VAL A 78 -1.02 0.20 -8.71
N ALA A 79 -0.59 -0.77 -9.52
CA ALA A 79 0.81 -0.93 -9.92
C ALA A 79 1.24 0.17 -10.92
N GLU A 80 0.33 0.56 -11.81
CA GLU A 80 0.54 1.66 -12.77
C GLU A 80 0.65 3.00 -12.03
N PHE A 81 -0.26 3.26 -11.09
CA PHE A 81 -0.24 4.47 -10.26
C PHE A 81 1.07 4.60 -9.45
N ARG A 82 1.59 3.49 -8.89
CA ARG A 82 2.91 3.47 -8.22
C ARG A 82 4.07 3.80 -9.15
N LYS A 83 4.06 3.34 -10.40
CA LYS A 83 5.06 3.71 -11.42
C LYS A 83 4.95 5.20 -11.75
N THR A 84 3.74 5.74 -11.91
CA THR A 84 3.49 7.17 -12.15
C THR A 84 3.97 8.05 -10.99
N LEU A 85 3.65 7.70 -9.74
CA LEU A 85 4.15 8.39 -8.54
C LEU A 85 5.69 8.43 -8.52
N THR A 86 6.33 7.28 -8.75
CA THR A 86 7.79 7.18 -8.79
C THR A 86 8.38 8.08 -9.90
N LYS A 87 7.79 8.08 -11.10
CA LYS A 87 8.21 8.95 -12.22
C LYS A 87 8.17 10.42 -11.81
N VAL A 88 7.02 10.92 -11.36
CA VAL A 88 6.80 12.32 -10.96
C VAL A 88 7.78 12.80 -9.88
N ILE A 89 8.12 11.93 -8.92
CA ILE A 89 9.12 12.24 -7.88
C ILE A 89 10.53 12.36 -8.48
N THR A 90 10.92 11.44 -9.37
CA THR A 90 12.26 11.43 -9.99
C THR A 90 12.47 12.49 -11.08
N GLU A 91 11.39 12.97 -11.70
CA GLU A 91 11.47 13.80 -12.92
C GLU A 91 11.80 15.26 -12.60
N LYS A 92 13.02 15.69 -12.96
CA LYS A 92 13.53 17.03 -12.60
C LYS A 92 12.64 18.18 -13.09
N GLY A 93 11.98 18.03 -14.25
CA GLY A 93 11.11 19.05 -14.84
C GLY A 93 9.74 19.24 -14.18
N GLU A 94 9.31 18.36 -13.26
CA GLU A 94 8.01 18.50 -12.58
C GLU A 94 8.01 19.53 -11.45
N ASP A 95 6.87 20.18 -11.22
CA ASP A 95 6.69 21.19 -10.18
C ASP A 95 6.86 20.65 -8.75
N SER A 96 7.40 21.47 -7.86
CA SER A 96 7.53 21.15 -6.43
C SER A 96 6.18 20.82 -5.76
N MET A 97 5.09 21.45 -6.20
CA MET A 97 3.71 21.15 -5.73
C MET A 97 3.25 19.74 -6.16
N THR A 98 3.45 19.39 -7.43
CA THR A 98 3.11 18.06 -7.97
C THR A 98 3.95 16.96 -7.30
N LYS A 99 5.25 17.23 -7.09
CA LYS A 99 6.17 16.36 -6.32
C LYS A 99 5.74 16.16 -4.87
N PHE A 100 5.36 17.23 -4.17
CA PHE A 100 4.82 17.13 -2.82
C PHE A 100 3.55 16.26 -2.79
N GLY A 101 2.62 16.46 -3.72
CA GLY A 101 1.45 15.61 -3.89
C GLY A 101 1.79 14.13 -4.12
N ALA A 102 2.78 13.84 -4.95
CA ALA A 102 3.24 12.48 -5.22
C ALA A 102 3.86 11.80 -3.97
N ILE A 103 4.67 12.53 -3.20
CA ILE A 103 5.25 12.04 -1.94
C ILE A 103 4.14 11.72 -0.92
N LEU A 104 3.15 12.62 -0.76
CA LEU A 104 2.01 12.36 0.12
C LEU A 104 1.17 11.17 -0.36
N ALA A 105 0.87 11.10 -1.65
CA ALA A 105 0.12 10.00 -2.25
C ALA A 105 0.82 8.63 -2.05
N GLN A 106 2.15 8.57 -2.16
CA GLN A 106 2.91 7.36 -1.85
C GLN A 106 2.80 7.00 -0.36
N GLY A 107 2.97 7.97 0.55
CA GLY A 107 2.82 7.77 1.99
C GLY A 107 1.42 7.34 2.43
N ILE A 108 0.37 7.77 1.72
CA ILE A 108 -1.02 7.42 2.00
C ILE A 108 -1.32 5.96 1.64
N ILE A 109 -0.84 5.43 0.51
CA ILE A 109 -1.16 4.05 0.11
C ILE A 109 -0.43 3.03 1.01
N ASP A 110 0.80 3.34 1.44
CA ASP A 110 1.59 2.49 2.35
C ASP A 110 1.38 2.81 3.85
N ALA A 111 0.43 3.69 4.19
CA ALA A 111 0.14 4.13 5.56
C ALA A 111 -0.06 2.95 6.53
N GLY A 112 0.65 2.97 7.65
CA GLY A 112 0.61 1.90 8.67
C GLY A 112 0.96 0.51 8.14
N GLY A 113 1.82 0.42 7.12
CA GLY A 113 2.10 -0.86 6.43
C GLY A 113 0.87 -1.45 5.76
N ARG A 114 -0.07 -0.60 5.30
CA ARG A 114 -1.41 -0.95 4.77
C ARG A 114 -2.37 -1.61 5.74
N ASN A 115 -2.07 -1.65 7.05
CA ASN A 115 -3.03 -2.02 8.11
C ASN A 115 -4.09 -0.94 8.35
N VAL A 116 -3.85 0.27 7.84
CA VAL A 116 -4.65 1.47 8.05
C VAL A 116 -5.52 1.78 6.83
N THR A 117 -6.72 2.29 7.07
CA THR A 117 -7.62 2.88 6.07
C THR A 117 -8.01 4.30 6.48
N VAL A 118 -8.42 5.13 5.53
CA VAL A 118 -9.02 6.44 5.80
C VAL A 118 -10.54 6.27 5.81
N ALA A 119 -11.19 6.58 6.93
CA ALA A 119 -12.64 6.45 7.04
C ALA A 119 -13.26 7.50 7.99
N LEU A 120 -14.12 8.36 7.45
CA LEU A 120 -14.87 9.38 8.21
C LEU A 120 -15.96 8.80 9.11
N HIS A 121 -16.46 7.61 8.77
CA HIS A 121 -17.55 6.94 9.48
C HIS A 121 -16.99 5.80 10.33
N ASN A 122 -17.62 5.53 11.47
CA ASN A 122 -17.39 4.34 12.27
C ASN A 122 -18.09 3.12 11.63
N ARG A 123 -17.72 1.91 12.05
CA ARG A 123 -18.28 0.63 11.54
C ARG A 123 -19.81 0.54 11.72
N ASN A 124 -20.35 1.21 12.73
CA ASN A 124 -21.78 1.31 13.02
C ASN A 124 -22.51 2.39 12.19
N GLY A 125 -21.87 2.99 11.17
CA GLY A 125 -22.46 4.05 10.34
C GLY A 125 -22.43 5.46 10.95
N HIS A 126 -22.28 5.59 12.28
CA HIS A 126 -22.16 6.88 12.95
C HIS A 126 -20.93 7.66 12.44
N ALA A 127 -21.05 8.98 12.33
CA ALA A 127 -19.92 9.88 12.10
C ALA A 127 -18.87 9.74 13.21
N ASP A 128 -17.59 9.75 12.85
CA ASP A 128 -16.50 9.85 13.83
C ASP A 128 -15.86 11.24 13.77
N MET A 129 -15.98 11.97 14.89
CA MET A 129 -15.47 13.33 15.02
C MET A 129 -13.95 13.41 14.86
N GLY A 130 -13.20 12.40 15.33
CA GLY A 130 -11.74 12.38 15.23
C GLY A 130 -11.27 12.37 13.78
N GLY A 131 -11.77 11.41 12.99
CA GLY A 131 -11.46 11.32 11.56
C GLY A 131 -12.00 12.49 10.73
N MET A 132 -13.15 13.04 11.08
CA MET A 132 -13.70 14.23 10.40
C MET A 132 -12.87 15.48 10.64
N VAL A 133 -12.47 15.76 11.89
CA VAL A 133 -11.58 16.89 12.21
C VAL A 133 -10.19 16.69 11.57
N GLY A 134 -9.65 15.47 11.62
CA GLY A 134 -8.37 15.13 10.96
C GLY A 134 -8.37 15.42 9.46
N MET A 135 -9.41 15.00 8.74
CA MET A 135 -9.55 15.29 7.30
C MET A 135 -9.83 16.76 7.00
N PHE A 136 -10.62 17.44 7.85
CA PHE A 136 -10.90 18.88 7.67
C PHE A 136 -9.64 19.73 7.83
N VAL A 137 -8.82 19.47 8.86
CA VAL A 137 -7.55 20.17 9.06
C VAL A 137 -6.55 19.80 7.96
N PHE A 138 -6.48 18.52 7.55
CA PHE A 138 -5.65 18.09 6.42
C PHE A 138 -5.94 18.89 5.14
N LEU A 139 -7.22 19.16 4.80
CA LEU A 139 -7.58 19.96 3.62
C LEU A 139 -7.04 21.41 3.64
N GLN A 140 -6.65 21.94 4.81
CA GLN A 140 -6.05 23.26 4.95
C GLN A 140 -4.53 23.28 4.72
N TYR A 141 -3.92 22.18 4.24
CA TYR A 141 -2.47 22.10 3.99
C TYR A 141 -1.92 23.22 3.08
N TRP A 142 -2.77 23.82 2.24
CA TRP A 142 -2.44 24.96 1.38
C TRP A 142 -1.98 26.19 2.15
N TYR A 143 -2.59 26.48 3.31
CA TYR A 143 -2.21 27.60 4.15
C TYR A 143 -0.99 27.28 5.02
N TRP A 144 -0.86 26.03 5.47
CA TRP A 144 0.26 25.59 6.31
C TRP A 144 0.54 24.10 6.16
N HIS A 145 1.70 23.74 5.60
CA HIS A 145 1.99 22.36 5.20
C HIS A 145 2.06 21.36 6.36
N SER A 146 2.38 21.79 7.59
CA SER A 146 2.37 20.90 8.77
C SER A 146 0.99 20.32 9.09
N PHE A 147 -0.11 20.90 8.61
CA PHE A 147 -1.46 20.32 8.78
C PHE A 147 -1.62 18.95 8.10
N VAL A 148 -0.72 18.57 7.19
CA VAL A 148 -0.66 17.21 6.63
C VAL A 148 -0.53 16.14 7.73
N HIS A 149 0.18 16.43 8.83
CA HIS A 149 0.34 15.47 9.93
C HIS A 149 -0.99 15.15 10.65
N CYS A 150 -2.01 16.00 10.54
CA CYS A 150 -3.34 15.78 11.12
C CYS A 150 -4.12 14.63 10.44
N LEU A 151 -3.66 14.18 9.27
CA LEU A 151 -4.18 12.97 8.61
C LEU A 151 -4.05 11.71 9.48
N SER A 152 -3.11 11.70 10.44
CA SER A 152 -2.97 10.66 11.46
C SER A 152 -4.25 10.38 12.27
N LEU A 153 -5.15 11.36 12.42
CA LEU A 153 -6.44 11.20 13.11
C LEU A 153 -7.52 10.56 12.22
N ALA A 154 -7.38 10.60 10.91
CA ALA A 154 -8.28 9.96 9.95
C ALA A 154 -7.92 8.49 9.67
N PHE A 155 -6.71 8.09 10.04
CA PHE A 155 -6.17 6.75 9.90
C PHE A 155 -6.75 5.78 10.95
N LYS A 156 -7.47 4.75 10.49
CA LYS A 156 -8.09 3.72 11.33
C LYS A 156 -7.54 2.33 11.01
N PRO A 157 -7.15 1.52 12.01
CA PRO A 157 -6.68 0.16 11.79
C PRO A 157 -7.84 -0.77 11.38
N THR A 158 -7.64 -1.50 10.28
CA THR A 158 -8.56 -2.54 9.80
C THR A 158 -8.09 -3.92 10.27
N THR A 159 -8.04 -4.07 11.59
CA THR A 159 -7.76 -5.36 12.24
C THR A 159 -9.05 -6.02 12.71
N LEU A 160 -8.99 -7.34 12.86
CA LEU A 160 -9.94 -8.18 13.56
C LEU A 160 -9.17 -8.81 14.72
N ILE A 161 -9.59 -8.49 15.95
CA ILE A 161 -8.95 -8.94 17.18
C ILE A 161 -10.02 -9.60 18.04
N ALA A 162 -9.89 -10.89 18.31
CA ALA A 162 -10.71 -11.56 19.30
C ALA A 162 -10.09 -11.42 20.69
N LEU A 163 -10.93 -11.13 21.69
CA LEU A 163 -10.55 -11.12 23.11
C LEU A 163 -11.48 -12.04 23.90
N ASN A 164 -10.91 -12.75 24.87
CA ASN A 164 -11.65 -13.54 25.85
C ASN A 164 -12.35 -12.63 26.88
N LYS A 165 -12.98 -13.23 27.91
CA LYS A 165 -13.63 -12.48 29.01
C LYS A 165 -12.64 -11.57 29.77
N ASP A 166 -11.40 -12.02 29.93
CA ASP A 166 -10.38 -11.41 30.76
C ASP A 166 -9.40 -10.51 29.95
N LEU A 167 -9.85 -10.08 28.76
CA LEU A 167 -9.16 -9.18 27.82
C LEU A 167 -7.84 -9.71 27.22
N ALA A 168 -7.55 -11.00 27.34
CA ALA A 168 -6.46 -11.67 26.66
C ALA A 168 -6.86 -12.11 25.23
N MET A 169 -5.87 -12.29 24.35
CA MET A 169 -6.09 -12.72 22.96
C MET A 169 -6.00 -14.26 22.86
N PRO A 170 -7.11 -15.01 22.68
CA PRO A 170 -7.04 -16.43 22.38
C PRO A 170 -6.52 -16.67 20.96
N LYS A 171 -5.74 -17.73 20.74
CA LYS A 171 -5.47 -18.25 19.41
C LYS A 171 -6.79 -18.74 18.82
N MET A 172 -7.20 -18.16 17.69
CA MET A 172 -8.37 -18.65 16.95
C MET A 172 -8.24 -18.36 15.46
N GLU A 173 -8.86 -19.24 14.67
CA GLU A 173 -8.86 -19.20 13.21
C GLU A 173 -10.19 -18.68 12.67
N PHE A 174 -10.11 -17.71 11.76
CA PHE A 174 -11.22 -17.21 10.95
C PHE A 174 -11.11 -17.73 9.52
N ARG A 175 -12.23 -18.09 8.88
CA ARG A 175 -12.24 -18.54 7.48
C ARG A 175 -12.66 -17.39 6.57
N SER A 176 -11.78 -16.96 5.67
CA SER A 176 -12.09 -16.01 4.60
C SER A 176 -12.47 -16.78 3.35
N ASN A 177 -13.72 -16.67 2.89
CA ASN A 177 -14.23 -17.30 1.68
C ASN A 177 -13.84 -16.51 0.40
N ALA A 178 -12.55 -16.23 0.26
CA ALA A 178 -11.94 -15.57 -0.89
C ALA A 178 -10.43 -15.84 -0.94
N LYS A 179 -9.84 -15.72 -2.14
CA LYS A 179 -8.41 -15.99 -2.44
C LYS A 179 -7.44 -15.13 -1.64
N ALA A 180 -6.25 -15.66 -1.34
CA ALA A 180 -5.24 -15.00 -0.53
C ALA A 180 -4.63 -13.76 -1.20
N SER A 181 -4.25 -13.82 -2.47
CA SER A 181 -3.67 -12.72 -3.27
C SER A 181 -4.54 -11.45 -3.32
N LEU A 182 -5.84 -11.54 -3.08
CA LEU A 182 -6.73 -10.38 -3.01
C LEU A 182 -6.45 -9.49 -1.77
N PHE A 183 -5.93 -10.08 -0.69
CA PHE A 183 -5.75 -9.41 0.61
C PHE A 183 -4.33 -9.48 1.17
N ALA A 184 -3.48 -10.34 0.61
CA ALA A 184 -2.05 -10.38 0.87
C ALA A 184 -1.42 -8.98 0.75
N TYR A 185 -0.39 -8.73 1.55
CA TYR A 185 0.47 -7.57 1.32
C TYR A 185 1.22 -7.77 0.00
N PRO A 186 1.18 -6.83 -0.95
CA PRO A 186 2.12 -6.83 -2.06
C PRO A 186 3.55 -6.76 -1.51
N PRO A 187 4.53 -7.39 -2.18
CA PRO A 187 5.92 -7.40 -1.71
C PRO A 187 6.43 -5.98 -1.49
N ALA A 188 7.30 -5.81 -0.50
CA ALA A 188 8.04 -4.57 -0.33
C ALA A 188 8.83 -4.29 -1.62
N LEU A 189 8.95 -3.01 -2.02
CA LEU A 189 9.92 -2.67 -3.07
C LEU A 189 11.31 -2.94 -2.50
N GLU A 190 12.01 -3.92 -3.05
CA GLU A 190 13.42 -4.12 -2.75
C GLU A 190 14.20 -2.87 -3.18
N GLU A 191 15.08 -2.38 -2.31
CA GLU A 191 15.91 -1.22 -2.63
C GLU A 191 16.84 -1.54 -3.80
N LYS A 192 16.87 -0.68 -4.82
CA LYS A 192 17.60 -0.87 -6.10
C LYS A 192 19.13 -0.96 -5.99
N LYS A 193 19.70 -1.11 -4.79
CA LYS A 193 21.14 -1.18 -4.50
C LYS A 193 21.84 -2.45 -5.00
N LYS A 194 21.13 -3.37 -5.67
CA LYS A 194 21.71 -4.57 -6.33
C LYS A 194 21.56 -4.57 -7.85
N GLU A 195 20.39 -4.19 -8.38
CA GLU A 195 20.14 -4.20 -9.83
C GLU A 195 21.17 -3.37 -10.62
N GLU A 196 21.59 -2.21 -10.12
CA GLU A 196 22.53 -1.34 -10.85
C GLU A 196 23.94 -1.95 -10.94
N HIS A 197 24.36 -2.76 -9.97
CA HIS A 197 25.64 -3.48 -10.04
C HIS A 197 25.57 -4.60 -11.07
N GLU A 198 24.53 -5.44 -10.99
CA GLU A 198 24.33 -6.59 -11.87
C GLU A 198 24.12 -6.18 -13.34
N LYS A 199 23.42 -5.06 -13.58
CA LYS A 199 23.23 -4.47 -14.92
C LYS A 199 24.51 -3.85 -15.48
N VAL A 200 25.45 -3.41 -14.64
CA VAL A 200 26.78 -2.95 -15.06
C VAL A 200 27.70 -4.14 -15.38
N GLU A 201 27.73 -5.19 -14.55
CA GLU A 201 28.57 -6.37 -14.77
C GLU A 201 28.16 -7.14 -16.03
N THR A 202 26.86 -7.35 -16.24
CA THR A 202 26.33 -7.95 -17.49
C THR A 202 26.61 -7.09 -18.73
N ALA A 203 26.59 -5.75 -18.62
CA ALA A 203 26.99 -4.87 -19.71
C ALA A 203 28.48 -5.01 -20.06
N VAL A 204 29.38 -5.06 -19.06
CA VAL A 204 30.83 -5.27 -19.27
C VAL A 204 31.10 -6.62 -19.93
N LEU A 205 30.42 -7.69 -19.52
CA LEU A 205 30.49 -9.01 -20.17
C LEU A 205 30.02 -8.97 -21.64
N SER A 206 28.99 -8.19 -21.97
CA SER A 206 28.53 -8.04 -23.35
C SER A 206 29.55 -7.30 -24.24
N ILE A 207 30.19 -6.24 -23.71
CA ILE A 207 31.17 -5.42 -24.44
C ILE A 207 32.47 -6.19 -24.64
N THR A 208 32.94 -6.91 -23.63
CA THR A 208 34.14 -7.77 -23.73
C THR A 208 33.93 -8.91 -24.71
N ASN A 209 32.78 -9.59 -24.67
CA ASN A 209 32.44 -10.62 -25.66
C ASN A 209 32.30 -10.05 -27.08
N LYS A 210 31.68 -8.87 -27.26
CA LYS A 210 31.56 -8.22 -28.57
C LYS A 210 32.92 -7.78 -29.13
N LYS A 211 33.85 -7.29 -28.30
CA LYS A 211 35.25 -7.04 -28.68
C LYS A 211 35.99 -8.35 -29.03
N ARG A 212 35.82 -9.41 -28.24
CA ARG A 212 36.46 -10.73 -28.47
C ARG A 212 35.95 -11.39 -29.76
N ALA A 213 34.67 -11.23 -30.09
CA ALA A 213 34.09 -11.67 -31.36
C ALA A 213 34.59 -10.82 -32.55
N ALA A 214 34.71 -9.49 -32.38
CA ALA A 214 35.26 -8.61 -33.42
C ALA A 214 36.75 -8.89 -33.71
N LEU A 215 37.54 -9.24 -32.69
CA LEU A 215 38.92 -9.70 -32.87
C LEU A 215 38.96 -11.02 -33.64
N LYS A 216 38.15 -12.03 -33.25
CA LYS A 216 38.04 -13.30 -33.99
C LYS A 216 37.61 -13.13 -35.45
N LYS A 217 36.71 -12.18 -35.77
CA LYS A 217 36.37 -11.87 -37.16
C LYS A 217 37.58 -11.32 -37.94
N LYS A 218 38.36 -10.41 -37.34
CA LYS A 218 39.60 -9.88 -37.96
C LYS A 218 40.74 -10.91 -38.08
N GLU A 219 40.69 -11.99 -37.31
CA GLU A 219 41.60 -13.13 -37.46
C GLU A 219 41.12 -14.08 -38.57
N ALA A 220 39.80 -14.27 -38.74
CA ALA A 220 39.21 -15.06 -39.82
C ALA A 220 39.35 -14.38 -41.20
N GLU A 221 39.13 -13.06 -41.27
CA GLU A 221 39.32 -12.21 -42.47
C GLU A 221 40.76 -12.26 -43.03
N LYS A 222 41.73 -12.80 -42.27
CA LYS A 222 43.13 -12.98 -42.69
C LYS A 222 43.48 -14.40 -43.17
N LYS A 223 42.52 -15.34 -43.24
CA LYS A 223 42.87 -16.77 -43.33
C LYS A 223 42.17 -17.64 -44.37
N GLU A 224 41.13 -17.16 -45.07
CA GLU A 224 40.40 -18.03 -46.00
C GLU A 224 39.87 -17.30 -47.25
N GLU A 225 40.65 -17.37 -48.34
CA GLU A 225 40.06 -17.39 -49.69
C GLU A 225 39.42 -18.77 -49.93
N LYS A 226 38.11 -18.90 -49.71
CA LYS A 226 37.23 -19.84 -50.43
C LYS A 226 35.74 -19.61 -50.15
N MET A 227 34.99 -19.48 -51.26
CA MET A 227 33.54 -19.54 -51.43
C MET A 227 33.00 -20.96 -51.12
N GLU A 228 31.71 -21.25 -50.86
CA GLU A 228 30.42 -20.51 -50.78
C GLU A 228 29.53 -21.31 -49.74
N VAL A 229 28.59 -20.77 -48.95
CA VAL A 229 27.26 -20.17 -49.25
C VAL A 229 26.30 -21.19 -49.90
N ASP A 230 25.07 -21.45 -49.43
CA ASP A 230 24.37 -21.07 -48.17
C ASP A 230 23.66 -22.33 -47.55
N GLU A 231 22.42 -22.42 -47.02
CA GLU A 231 21.27 -21.52 -46.83
C GLU A 231 20.51 -21.89 -45.52
N ASP A 232 19.26 -21.46 -45.34
CA ASP A 232 18.63 -21.19 -44.04
C ASP A 232 17.34 -22.02 -43.75
N LYS A 233 17.02 -22.13 -42.44
CA LYS A 233 15.70 -22.26 -41.79
C LYS A 233 15.30 -23.46 -40.90
N GLU A 234 14.74 -23.04 -39.76
CA GLU A 234 13.64 -23.61 -38.97
C GLU A 234 13.80 -24.99 -38.30
N LYS A 235 14.09 -24.93 -36.98
CA LYS A 235 13.05 -25.28 -35.98
C LYS A 235 13.30 -24.60 -34.63
N GLU A 236 12.28 -23.89 -34.13
CA GLU A 236 12.32 -23.26 -32.80
C GLU A 236 12.25 -24.30 -31.68
N LYS A 237 13.21 -24.22 -30.75
CA LYS A 237 13.27 -24.84 -29.40
C LYS A 237 14.59 -24.39 -28.76
N GLU A 238 14.69 -23.96 -27.50
CA GLU A 238 13.70 -23.73 -26.44
C GLU A 238 13.99 -22.38 -25.77
N LYS A 239 12.99 -21.51 -25.60
CA LYS A 239 13.01 -20.54 -24.50
C LYS A 239 12.32 -21.17 -23.31
N LYS A 240 13.06 -21.35 -22.21
CA LYS A 240 12.46 -21.61 -20.89
C LYS A 240 11.90 -20.30 -20.35
N ASP A 241 10.73 -19.91 -20.83
CA ASP A 241 9.89 -18.98 -20.09
C ASP A 241 9.51 -19.66 -18.78
N LYS A 242 10.19 -19.25 -17.71
CA LYS A 242 9.89 -19.65 -16.34
C LYS A 242 8.69 -18.85 -15.86
N ASP A 243 7.58 -19.00 -16.58
CA ASP A 243 6.28 -18.47 -16.21
C ASP A 243 5.82 -19.26 -14.99
N GLU A 244 6.19 -18.78 -13.80
CA GLU A 244 5.80 -19.36 -12.53
C GLU A 244 4.31 -19.15 -12.35
N LYS A 245 3.55 -20.13 -12.88
CA LYS A 245 2.14 -20.35 -12.63
C LYS A 245 1.91 -20.25 -11.13
N LYS A 246 1.44 -19.09 -10.68
CA LYS A 246 0.85 -18.94 -9.35
C LYS A 246 -0.18 -20.04 -9.21
N GLU A 247 0.04 -20.92 -8.24
CA GLU A 247 -0.86 -22.05 -8.00
C GLU A 247 -2.29 -21.55 -7.83
N PRO A 248 -3.31 -22.33 -8.22
CA PRO A 248 -4.71 -21.91 -8.11
C PRO A 248 -5.10 -21.78 -6.63
N GLU A 249 -4.82 -20.60 -6.07
CA GLU A 249 -4.97 -20.31 -4.64
C GLU A 249 -6.31 -20.79 -4.11
N ALA A 250 -6.25 -21.45 -2.94
CA ALA A 250 -7.42 -21.98 -2.26
C ALA A 250 -8.53 -20.90 -2.18
N ALA A 251 -9.73 -21.26 -2.66
CA ALA A 251 -10.88 -20.35 -2.68
C ALA A 251 -11.31 -19.90 -1.27
N THR A 252 -10.82 -20.55 -0.22
CA THR A 252 -10.97 -20.12 1.17
C THR A 252 -9.62 -20.15 1.90
N HIS A 253 -9.26 -19.06 2.57
CA HIS A 253 -8.01 -18.88 3.32
C HIS A 253 -8.29 -18.75 4.83
N THR A 254 -7.49 -19.40 5.68
CA THR A 254 -7.59 -19.33 7.14
C THR A 254 -6.75 -18.16 7.67
N ILE A 255 -7.25 -17.39 8.64
CA ILE A 255 -6.56 -16.24 9.22
C ILE A 255 -6.54 -16.33 10.75
N GLU A 256 -5.37 -16.21 11.35
CA GLU A 256 -5.18 -16.27 12.81
C GLU A 256 -5.45 -14.90 13.49
N ASN A 257 -5.81 -14.94 14.77
CA ASN A 257 -5.90 -13.77 15.64
C ASN A 257 -4.51 -13.33 16.13
N PRO A 258 -4.09 -12.05 16.01
CA PRO A 258 -4.80 -10.90 15.43
C PRO A 258 -4.64 -10.79 13.90
N ALA A 259 -5.75 -10.57 13.20
CA ALA A 259 -5.80 -10.53 11.74
C ALA A 259 -5.85 -9.09 11.19
N ARG A 260 -5.18 -8.83 10.04
CA ARG A 260 -5.56 -7.72 9.13
C ARG A 260 -6.73 -8.20 8.28
N VAL A 261 -7.81 -7.40 8.21
CA VAL A 261 -8.98 -7.70 7.37
C VAL A 261 -9.46 -6.44 6.66
N VAL A 262 -9.47 -6.47 5.33
CA VAL A 262 -9.89 -5.31 4.50
C VAL A 262 -11.42 -5.18 4.50
N ARG A 263 -11.95 -3.95 4.35
CA ARG A 263 -13.40 -3.67 4.41
C ARG A 263 -14.26 -4.51 3.44
N LEU A 264 -13.71 -4.92 2.30
CA LEU A 264 -14.36 -5.84 1.35
C LEU A 264 -14.35 -7.29 1.86
N GLN A 265 -13.22 -7.73 2.43
CA GLN A 265 -13.00 -9.07 2.99
C GLN A 265 -13.91 -9.35 4.20
N MET A 266 -14.30 -8.33 4.95
CA MET A 266 -15.28 -8.44 6.05
C MET A 266 -16.58 -9.16 5.64
N LYS A 267 -17.02 -9.00 4.39
CA LYS A 267 -18.24 -9.63 3.85
C LYS A 267 -18.07 -11.13 3.60
N THR A 268 -16.84 -11.59 3.34
CA THR A 268 -16.52 -12.99 3.04
C THR A 268 -15.98 -13.77 4.23
N LEU A 269 -15.90 -13.17 5.42
CA LEU A 269 -15.52 -13.88 6.65
C LEU A 269 -16.66 -14.76 7.19
N ALA A 270 -16.32 -16.00 7.49
CA ALA A 270 -17.11 -16.97 8.23
C ALA A 270 -16.32 -17.51 9.43
N LEU A 271 -17.04 -18.03 10.43
CA LEU A 271 -16.45 -18.80 11.51
C LEU A 271 -16.51 -20.29 11.16
N ASN A 272 -15.47 -21.06 11.47
CA ASN A 272 -15.54 -22.52 11.41
C ASN A 272 -16.46 -23.02 12.52
N GLU A 273 -17.50 -23.79 12.18
CA GLU A 273 -18.61 -24.13 13.09
C GLU A 273 -18.18 -24.93 14.34
N ASN A 274 -17.06 -25.65 14.24
CA ASN A 274 -16.46 -26.45 15.32
C ASN A 274 -15.53 -25.65 16.27
N THR A 275 -15.50 -24.32 16.19
CA THR A 275 -14.63 -23.50 17.07
C THR A 275 -15.12 -23.47 18.51
N ARG A 276 -14.16 -23.60 19.44
CA ARG A 276 -14.37 -23.51 20.91
C ARG A 276 -14.95 -22.15 21.33
N TYR A 277 -14.50 -21.08 20.70
CA TYR A 277 -14.89 -19.70 20.99
C TYR A 277 -16.06 -19.23 20.13
N LYS A 278 -17.20 -18.85 20.74
CA LYS A 278 -18.33 -18.23 20.03
C LYS A 278 -18.26 -16.69 20.14
N PRO A 279 -18.24 -15.93 19.03
CA PRO A 279 -18.26 -14.47 19.08
C PRO A 279 -19.62 -13.94 19.56
N MET A 280 -19.59 -12.90 20.38
CA MET A 280 -20.79 -12.21 20.91
C MET A 280 -21.37 -11.17 19.93
N LYS A 281 -20.63 -10.83 18.85
CA LYS A 281 -21.03 -9.89 17.79
C LYS A 281 -20.76 -10.51 16.42
N PRO A 282 -21.48 -10.13 15.35
CA PRO A 282 -21.22 -10.63 14.00
C PRO A 282 -19.81 -10.23 13.54
N ILE A 283 -19.04 -11.21 13.03
CA ILE A 283 -17.64 -11.02 12.63
C ILE A 283 -17.49 -9.94 11.54
N GLN A 284 -18.50 -9.82 10.67
CA GLN A 284 -18.62 -8.80 9.62
C GLN A 284 -18.45 -7.36 10.11
N LEU A 285 -18.68 -7.07 11.40
CA LEU A 285 -18.49 -5.74 11.98
C LEU A 285 -17.00 -5.36 12.11
N GLY A 286 -16.13 -6.35 12.39
CA GLY A 286 -14.68 -6.19 12.54
C GLY A 286 -14.24 -5.42 13.79
N GLY A 287 -12.91 -5.25 13.94
CA GLY A 287 -12.32 -4.65 15.14
C GLY A 287 -12.23 -5.64 16.30
N ILE A 288 -12.42 -5.12 17.52
CA ILE A 288 -12.37 -5.91 18.76
C ILE A 288 -13.70 -6.66 18.93
N ILE A 289 -13.63 -7.99 18.96
CA ILE A 289 -14.77 -8.87 19.17
C ILE A 289 -14.57 -9.68 20.45
N MET A 290 -15.45 -9.48 21.42
CA MET A 290 -15.53 -10.35 22.59
C MET A 290 -16.01 -11.74 22.16
N VAL A 291 -15.21 -12.76 22.45
CA VAL A 291 -15.59 -14.16 22.28
C VAL A 291 -15.92 -14.77 23.64
N LYS A 292 -16.93 -15.63 23.66
CA LYS A 292 -17.29 -16.46 24.81
C LYS A 292 -16.82 -17.88 24.56
N ASP A 293 -15.96 -18.38 25.44
CA ASP A 293 -15.60 -19.80 25.46
C ASP A 293 -16.82 -20.69 25.78
N ARG A 294 -16.85 -21.88 25.18
CA ARG A 294 -17.83 -22.94 25.39
C ARG A 294 -17.25 -24.15 26.15
N ARG A 295 -15.94 -24.19 26.42
CA ARG A 295 -15.24 -25.26 27.16
C ARG A 295 -14.33 -24.68 28.27
N PRO A 296 -14.89 -24.25 29.41
CA PRO A 296 -14.11 -23.64 30.50
C PRO A 296 -13.11 -24.60 31.18
N ASP A 297 -13.21 -25.91 30.92
CA ASP A 297 -12.43 -26.96 31.58
C ASP A 297 -11.06 -27.21 30.93
N GLU A 298 -10.86 -26.74 29.70
CA GLU A 298 -9.58 -26.75 29.00
C GLU A 298 -8.83 -25.43 29.27
N LYS A 299 -7.50 -25.45 29.42
CA LYS A 299 -6.73 -24.19 29.42
C LYS A 299 -6.85 -23.48 28.06
N GLU A 300 -6.94 -22.15 28.06
CA GLU A 300 -6.94 -21.36 26.83
C GLU A 300 -5.51 -21.26 26.27
N GLU A 301 -5.32 -21.58 24.99
CA GLU A 301 -4.11 -21.17 24.27
C GLU A 301 -4.21 -19.69 23.91
N LEU A 302 -3.53 -18.86 24.69
CA LEU A 302 -3.40 -17.43 24.43
C LEU A 302 -2.26 -17.15 23.45
N VAL A 303 -2.44 -16.13 22.62
CA VAL A 303 -1.35 -15.47 21.90
C VAL A 303 -0.51 -14.73 22.94
N ALA A 304 0.81 -14.93 22.93
CA ALA A 304 1.71 -14.21 23.83
C ALA A 304 1.55 -12.70 23.59
N MET A 305 1.34 -11.93 24.68
CA MET A 305 1.26 -10.47 24.60
C MET A 305 2.64 -9.89 24.27
N VAL A 306 2.90 -9.68 22.98
CA VAL A 306 4.05 -8.88 22.53
C VAL A 306 3.84 -7.46 23.04
N SER A 307 4.81 -6.94 23.80
CA SER A 307 4.76 -5.58 24.32
C SER A 307 4.60 -4.58 23.17
N ALA A 308 3.77 -3.55 23.36
CA ALA A 308 3.43 -2.56 22.35
C ALA A 308 4.56 -1.52 22.15
N GLY A 309 5.74 -1.99 21.77
CA GLY A 309 6.98 -1.21 21.64
C GLY A 309 8.04 -1.82 20.73
N GLY A 310 7.67 -2.75 19.84
CA GLY A 310 8.59 -3.45 18.94
C GLY A 310 9.58 -4.37 19.68
N HIS A 311 10.69 -4.73 19.03
CA HIS A 311 11.84 -5.34 19.71
C HIS A 311 12.66 -4.28 20.45
N THR A 312 12.08 -3.71 21.50
CA THR A 312 12.88 -3.27 22.64
C THR A 312 13.12 -4.51 23.50
N THR A 313 14.38 -4.90 23.69
CA THR A 313 14.75 -5.91 24.68
C THR A 313 14.57 -5.31 26.07
N THR A 314 13.32 -5.35 26.57
CA THR A 314 12.95 -4.94 27.93
C THR A 314 13.42 -5.98 28.93
N ASP A 315 14.74 -6.11 29.02
CA ASP A 315 15.44 -6.81 30.08
C ASP A 315 15.26 -5.97 31.35
N PRO A 316 14.54 -6.43 32.39
CA PRO A 316 14.12 -5.59 33.52
C PRO A 316 15.28 -5.17 34.46
N SER A 317 16.52 -5.48 34.08
CA SER A 317 17.75 -5.02 34.74
C SER A 317 18.51 -3.95 33.93
N ALA A 318 18.02 -3.54 32.75
CA ALA A 318 18.61 -2.44 31.99
C ALA A 318 18.21 -1.09 32.62
N PRO A 319 19.16 -0.23 33.04
CA PRO A 319 18.83 1.08 33.59
C PRO A 319 18.22 1.98 32.52
N GLU A 320 17.15 2.72 32.86
CA GLU A 320 16.57 3.71 31.97
C GLU A 320 17.62 4.76 31.56
N PRO A 321 17.67 5.18 30.28
CA PRO A 321 18.60 6.22 29.84
C PRO A 321 18.22 7.53 30.55
N GLN A 322 19.10 8.00 31.43
CA GLN A 322 18.85 9.18 32.24
C GLN A 322 18.50 10.39 31.37
N PRO A 323 17.54 11.25 31.78
CA PRO A 323 17.23 12.47 31.06
C PRO A 323 18.48 13.34 30.96
N HIS A 324 18.70 13.93 29.78
CA HIS A 324 19.82 14.83 29.54
C HIS A 324 19.75 16.02 30.49
N ALA A 325 20.84 16.24 31.23
CA ALA A 325 20.91 17.29 32.26
C ALA A 325 20.62 18.68 31.65
N THR A 326 19.84 19.48 32.37
CA THR A 326 19.61 20.89 32.03
C THR A 326 20.93 21.64 32.10
N PHE A 327 21.38 22.15 30.95
CA PHE A 327 22.61 22.91 30.85
C PHE A 327 22.38 24.36 31.30
N GLU A 328 23.16 24.82 32.28
CA GLU A 328 23.04 26.18 32.80
C GLU A 328 23.72 27.19 31.86
N PHE A 329 22.95 28.15 31.37
CA PHE A 329 23.48 29.28 30.61
C PHE A 329 24.17 30.29 31.55
N SER A 330 25.49 30.14 31.75
CA SER A 330 26.27 31.19 32.42
C SER A 330 26.45 32.40 31.49
N ILE A 331 25.72 33.48 31.79
CA ILE A 331 25.75 34.75 31.03
C ILE A 331 27.13 35.43 31.10
N ALA A 332 28.01 35.03 32.02
CA ALA A 332 29.38 35.56 32.12
C ALA A 332 30.33 35.12 30.98
N ASN A 333 29.89 34.20 30.10
CA ASN A 333 30.67 33.69 28.97
C ASN A 333 30.17 34.21 27.59
N TYR A 334 29.55 35.40 27.54
CA TYR A 334 28.99 36.01 26.33
C TYR A 334 29.31 37.51 26.23
#